data_AF-K3WA03-F1
#
_entry.id   AF-K3WA03-F1
#
_cell.length_a   1.000
_cell.length_b   1.000
_cell.length_c   1.000
_cell.angle_alpha   90.00
_cell.angle_beta   90.00
_cell.angle_gamma   90.00
#
_symmetry.space_group_name_H-M   'P 1'
#
loop_
_entity.id
_entity.type
_entity.pdbx_description
1 polymer ?
#
loop_
_entity_poly.entity_id
_entity_poly.type
_entity_poly.pdbx_seq_one_letter_code
_entity_poly.pdbx_strand_id
1 'polypeptide(L)'
;MSKSSRKVNAEAAKKLQPDEELASSHACEHHINGKNRWRNLLGSVHKHDYIRQIQTVCISLFFLIRNPRVVYFLWQILIAILGSYVNKLYFAFHLLDVVNQYQELSNVLRSIVRPAKVLGLTVLLYLVIVYVFAIIGFYFFRADYNPSVVLTPDQIDGKAPYQCQRLFQCFLMSLDQGFKSDGGLGGYLRPNIPGESARSYARLAFDLMYNIVLIIMLLNIVFGVIIDTFASLRTADKEKMMDMQNRCFICSIDAYTFDRTTKRGFHDHIYMEHNMWHYLYLFVHIRKKPITEYNGLELYLAMRMAKHDF
;
A
#
# COMPACT_ATOMS: atom_id res chain seq x y z
N MET A 1 6.72 -2.41 7.51
CA MET A 1 6.13 -2.09 8.84
C MET A 1 5.99 -3.30 9.77
N SER A 2 6.76 -4.39 9.59
CA SER A 2 6.63 -5.63 10.38
C SER A 2 7.56 -5.72 11.61
N LYS A 3 8.40 -4.71 11.87
CA LYS A 3 9.36 -4.72 13.00
C LYS A 3 8.76 -4.29 14.35
N SER A 4 7.56 -3.69 14.38
CA SER A 4 6.93 -3.20 15.63
C SER A 4 6.17 -4.29 16.40
N SER A 5 5.45 -5.18 15.72
CA SER A 5 4.61 -6.20 16.40
C SER A 5 5.35 -7.30 17.14
N ARG A 6 6.62 -7.59 16.81
CA ARG A 6 7.41 -8.59 17.57
C ARG A 6 7.96 -8.03 18.88
N LYS A 7 8.15 -6.71 19.01
CA LYS A 7 8.64 -6.09 20.26
C LYS A 7 7.57 -6.09 21.34
N VAL A 8 6.30 -5.80 20.97
CA VAL A 8 5.20 -5.70 21.94
C VAL A 8 4.86 -7.04 22.61
N ASN A 9 4.94 -8.17 21.89
CA ASN A 9 4.68 -9.48 22.47
C ASN A 9 5.83 -10.03 23.33
N ALA A 10 7.07 -9.59 23.09
CA ALA A 10 8.21 -9.94 23.95
C ALA A 10 8.18 -9.15 25.27
N GLU A 11 7.71 -7.90 25.24
CA GLU A 11 7.55 -7.04 26.43
C GLU A 11 6.37 -7.46 27.31
N ALA A 12 5.27 -7.94 26.72
CA ALA A 12 4.10 -8.42 27.47
C ALA A 12 4.35 -9.78 28.16
N ALA A 13 5.15 -10.67 27.57
CA ALA A 13 5.53 -11.95 28.19
C ALA A 13 6.49 -11.78 29.38
N LYS A 14 7.16 -10.63 29.51
CA LYS A 14 8.08 -10.32 30.63
C LYS A 14 7.36 -9.97 31.94
N LYS A 15 6.04 -9.84 31.92
CA LYS A 15 5.22 -9.33 33.05
C LYS A 15 4.35 -10.38 33.75
N LEU A 16 4.43 -11.66 33.36
CA LEU A 16 3.55 -12.71 33.87
C LEU A 16 4.33 -13.99 34.22
N GLN A 17 4.83 -14.06 35.47
CA GLN A 17 4.97 -15.24 36.37
C GLN A 17 6.10 -15.02 37.42
N PRO A 18 5.97 -15.51 38.67
CA PRO A 18 4.89 -15.27 39.65
C PRO A 18 5.43 -14.87 41.04
N ASP A 19 4.68 -14.04 41.79
CA ASP A 19 4.89 -13.86 43.24
C ASP A 19 4.07 -14.94 43.99
N GLU A 20 4.65 -16.12 44.14
CA GLU A 20 4.08 -17.25 44.88
C GLU A 20 4.73 -17.35 46.27
N GLU A 21 4.59 -16.30 47.09
CA GLU A 21 5.14 -16.30 48.45
C GLU A 21 4.39 -15.35 49.41
N LEU A 22 3.05 -15.36 49.43
CA LEU A 22 2.28 -14.63 50.47
C LEU A 22 0.81 -15.08 50.64
N ALA A 23 0.54 -16.39 50.78
CA ALA A 23 -0.82 -16.87 51.04
C ALA A 23 -0.87 -18.10 51.97
N SER A 24 -0.17 -18.04 53.10
CA SER A 24 -0.26 -19.07 54.15
C SER A 24 -0.43 -18.48 55.56
N SER A 25 -1.19 -17.40 55.69
CA SER A 25 -1.80 -17.05 56.99
C SER A 25 -3.03 -16.20 56.75
N HIS A 26 -4.06 -16.39 57.57
CA HIS A 26 -5.38 -15.75 57.50
C HIS A 26 -6.37 -16.31 56.48
N ALA A 27 -7.12 -17.33 56.92
CA ALA A 27 -8.59 -17.23 56.99
C ALA A 27 -9.17 -18.55 57.52
N CYS A 28 -9.19 -18.71 58.84
CA CYS A 28 -10.06 -19.66 59.51
C CYS A 28 -11.12 -18.84 60.24
N GLU A 29 -12.24 -18.51 59.58
CA GLU A 29 -13.51 -18.19 60.26
C GLU A 29 -14.68 -18.07 59.27
N HIS A 30 -15.83 -18.57 59.72
CA HIS A 30 -17.17 -18.48 59.12
C HIS A 30 -17.56 -19.42 57.96
N HIS A 31 -17.90 -20.65 58.34
CA HIS A 31 -19.05 -21.34 57.75
C HIS A 31 -20.35 -20.64 58.19
N ILE A 32 -21.22 -20.31 57.23
CA ILE A 32 -22.71 -20.17 57.22
C ILE A 32 -23.08 -19.11 56.15
N ASN A 33 -23.01 -19.50 54.86
CA ASN A 33 -23.86 -19.00 53.74
C ASN A 33 -23.46 -19.64 52.39
N GLY A 34 -23.26 -20.95 52.40
CA GLY A 34 -22.49 -21.68 51.38
C GLY A 34 -23.24 -22.16 50.14
N LYS A 35 -24.43 -21.65 49.77
CA LYS A 35 -25.10 -22.07 48.51
C LYS A 35 -25.45 -20.93 47.56
N ASN A 36 -25.95 -19.81 48.08
CA ASN A 36 -26.33 -18.66 47.24
C ASN A 36 -25.15 -17.74 46.89
N ARG A 37 -24.11 -17.71 47.74
CA ARG A 37 -22.89 -16.91 47.53
C ARG A 37 -22.02 -17.49 46.40
N TRP A 38 -21.88 -18.81 46.33
CA TRP A 38 -21.11 -19.49 45.27
C TRP A 38 -21.78 -19.38 43.90
N ARG A 39 -23.12 -19.42 43.82
CA ARG A 39 -23.85 -19.25 42.56
C ARG A 39 -23.68 -17.85 41.96
N ASN A 40 -23.64 -16.82 42.81
CA ASN A 40 -23.43 -15.44 42.38
C ASN A 40 -21.94 -15.13 42.08
N LEU A 41 -21.00 -15.77 42.79
CA LEU A 41 -19.57 -15.67 42.49
C LEU A 41 -19.21 -16.40 41.18
N LEU A 42 -19.73 -17.61 40.94
CA LEU A 42 -19.57 -18.33 39.66
C LEU A 42 -20.13 -17.53 38.48
N GLY A 43 -21.30 -16.89 38.64
CA GLY A 43 -21.89 -16.00 37.63
C GLY A 43 -21.07 -14.73 37.38
N SER A 44 -20.44 -14.16 38.42
CA SER A 44 -19.56 -13.00 38.31
C SER A 44 -18.23 -13.33 37.62
N VAL A 45 -17.65 -14.50 37.90
CA VAL A 45 -16.39 -14.98 37.27
C VAL A 45 -16.62 -15.30 35.78
N HIS A 46 -17.69 -16.03 35.44
CA HIS A 46 -18.04 -16.31 34.04
C HIS A 46 -18.33 -15.05 33.21
N LYS A 47 -18.97 -14.03 33.82
CA LYS A 47 -19.23 -12.75 33.14
C LYS A 47 -17.94 -11.96 32.90
N HIS A 48 -16.98 -12.04 33.82
CA HIS A 48 -15.68 -11.38 33.69
C HIS A 48 -14.78 -12.05 32.63
N ASP A 49 -14.83 -13.38 32.54
CA ASP A 49 -14.15 -14.17 31.51
C ASP A 49 -14.78 -13.95 30.12
N TYR A 50 -16.10 -13.86 30.03
CA TYR A 50 -16.81 -13.57 28.77
C TYR A 50 -16.48 -12.18 28.20
N ILE A 51 -16.41 -11.15 29.05
CA ILE A 51 -16.03 -9.79 28.63
C ILE A 51 -14.56 -9.76 28.16
N ARG A 52 -13.65 -10.45 28.86
CA ARG A 52 -12.25 -10.61 28.45
C ARG A 52 -12.11 -11.36 27.12
N GLN A 53 -12.91 -12.39 26.89
CA GLN A 53 -12.94 -13.14 25.63
C GLN A 53 -13.43 -12.26 24.47
N ILE A 54 -14.52 -11.51 24.64
CA ILE A 54 -14.99 -10.56 23.61
C ILE A 54 -13.92 -9.52 23.31
N GLN A 55 -13.30 -8.94 24.34
CA GLN A 55 -12.25 -7.95 24.15
C GLN A 55 -11.05 -8.53 23.38
N THR A 56 -10.67 -9.78 23.68
CA THR A 56 -9.59 -10.49 22.97
C THR A 56 -9.96 -10.80 21.52
N VAL A 57 -11.21 -11.20 21.26
CA VAL A 57 -11.73 -11.45 19.91
C VAL A 57 -11.77 -10.16 19.11
N CYS A 58 -12.25 -9.05 19.67
CA CYS A 58 -12.28 -7.75 19.00
C CYS A 58 -10.87 -7.25 18.65
N ILE A 59 -9.91 -7.38 19.57
CA ILE A 59 -8.51 -7.02 19.31
C ILE A 59 -7.92 -7.91 18.20
N SER A 60 -8.20 -9.21 18.24
CA SER A 60 -7.74 -10.16 17.23
C SER A 60 -8.35 -9.87 15.85
N LEU A 61 -9.64 -9.54 15.80
CA LEU A 61 -10.36 -9.19 14.57
C LEU A 61 -9.84 -7.86 13.99
N PHE A 62 -9.60 -6.86 14.84
CA PHE A 62 -8.99 -5.59 14.43
C PHE A 62 -7.59 -5.82 13.85
N PHE A 63 -6.79 -6.68 14.49
CA PHE A 63 -5.48 -7.04 13.98
C PHE A 63 -5.58 -7.75 12.62
N LEU A 64 -6.54 -8.66 12.47
CA LEU A 64 -6.80 -9.40 11.24
C LEU A 64 -7.16 -8.47 10.08
N ILE A 65 -8.09 -7.54 10.29
CA ILE A 65 -8.55 -6.57 9.29
C ILE A 65 -7.43 -5.58 8.91
N ARG A 66 -6.45 -5.34 9.78
CA ARG A 66 -5.30 -4.49 9.44
C ARG A 66 -4.27 -5.19 8.53
N ASN A 67 -4.34 -6.51 8.38
CA ASN A 67 -3.41 -7.24 7.52
C ASN A 67 -3.86 -7.15 6.05
N PRO A 68 -3.07 -6.51 5.15
CA PRO A 68 -3.51 -6.26 3.77
C PRO A 68 -3.75 -7.55 2.97
N ARG A 69 -3.00 -8.63 3.28
CA ARG A 69 -3.23 -9.94 2.67
C ARG A 69 -4.57 -10.53 3.06
N VAL A 70 -4.99 -10.37 4.32
CA VAL A 70 -6.27 -10.91 4.77
C VAL A 70 -7.42 -10.10 4.18
N VAL A 71 -7.30 -8.77 4.16
CA VAL A 71 -8.27 -7.89 3.47
C VAL A 71 -8.43 -8.28 2.01
N TYR A 72 -7.34 -8.59 1.32
CA TYR A 72 -7.38 -9.05 -0.06
C TYR A 72 -8.17 -10.37 -0.24
N PHE A 73 -7.91 -11.37 0.59
CA PHE A 73 -8.66 -12.63 0.53
C PHE A 73 -10.13 -12.47 0.92
N LEU A 74 -10.43 -11.64 1.92
CA LEU A 74 -11.81 -11.30 2.29
C LEU A 74 -12.54 -10.60 1.13
N TRP A 75 -11.86 -9.70 0.43
CA TRP A 75 -12.38 -9.04 -0.76
C TRP A 75 -12.67 -10.03 -1.89
N GLN A 76 -11.80 -11.01 -2.12
CA GLN A 76 -12.06 -12.06 -3.10
C GLN A 76 -13.27 -12.93 -2.73
N ILE A 77 -13.42 -13.29 -1.44
CA ILE A 77 -14.61 -14.02 -0.97
C ILE A 77 -15.88 -13.19 -1.19
N LEU A 78 -15.82 -11.88 -0.92
CA LEU A 78 -16.95 -10.97 -1.15
C LEU A 78 -17.36 -10.93 -2.63
N ILE A 79 -16.39 -10.82 -3.55
CA ILE A 79 -16.64 -10.85 -5.00
C ILE A 79 -17.29 -12.17 -5.42
N ALA A 80 -16.83 -13.31 -4.88
CA ALA A 80 -17.41 -14.62 -5.18
C ALA A 80 -18.88 -14.71 -4.74
N ILE A 81 -19.21 -14.21 -3.55
CA ILE A 81 -20.59 -14.14 -3.04
C ILE A 81 -21.44 -13.26 -3.96
N LEU A 82 -20.95 -12.06 -4.32
CA LEU A 82 -21.65 -11.17 -5.26
C LEU A 82 -21.84 -11.80 -6.65
N GLY A 83 -20.88 -12.60 -7.10
CA GLY A 83 -20.95 -13.38 -8.34
C GLY A 83 -22.04 -14.43 -8.34
N SER A 84 -22.25 -15.10 -7.21
CA SER A 84 -23.29 -16.11 -7.04
C SER A 84 -24.69 -15.52 -6.87
N TYR A 85 -24.83 -14.44 -6.09
CA TYR A 85 -26.15 -13.92 -5.70
C TYR A 85 -26.65 -12.72 -6.52
N VAL A 86 -25.77 -11.91 -7.11
CA VAL A 86 -26.16 -10.68 -7.82
C VAL A 86 -26.01 -10.84 -9.33
N ASN A 87 -24.80 -11.08 -9.83
CA ASN A 87 -24.56 -11.23 -11.27
C ASN A 87 -23.26 -12.00 -11.55
N LYS A 88 -23.29 -12.92 -12.53
CA LYS A 88 -22.13 -13.72 -12.94
C LYS A 88 -20.94 -12.87 -13.41
N LEU A 89 -21.14 -11.61 -13.81
CA LEU A 89 -20.07 -10.69 -14.21
C LEU A 89 -19.00 -10.50 -13.13
N TYR A 90 -19.34 -10.61 -11.84
CA TYR A 90 -18.36 -10.41 -10.77
C TYR A 90 -17.24 -11.47 -10.77
N PHE A 91 -17.49 -12.67 -11.33
CA PHE A 91 -16.44 -13.69 -11.45
C PHE A 91 -15.27 -13.22 -12.34
N ALA A 92 -15.48 -12.26 -13.25
CA ALA A 92 -14.41 -11.71 -14.06
C ALA A 92 -13.34 -10.97 -13.24
N PHE A 93 -13.71 -10.38 -12.09
CA PHE A 93 -12.75 -9.68 -11.24
C PHE A 93 -11.76 -10.61 -10.54
N HIS A 94 -12.07 -11.90 -10.38
CA HIS A 94 -11.11 -12.87 -9.87
C HIS A 94 -9.87 -13.01 -10.75
N LEU A 95 -9.99 -12.73 -12.05
CA LEU A 95 -8.87 -12.77 -12.99
C LEU A 95 -7.77 -11.75 -12.63
N LEU A 96 -8.10 -10.66 -11.92
CA LEU A 96 -7.12 -9.68 -11.44
C LEU A 96 -6.12 -10.26 -10.43
N ASP A 97 -6.40 -11.44 -9.84
CA ASP A 97 -5.47 -12.12 -8.93
C ASP A 97 -4.14 -12.50 -9.60
N VAL A 98 -4.14 -12.62 -10.93
CA VAL A 98 -2.92 -12.86 -11.72
C VAL A 98 -1.82 -11.84 -11.41
N VAL A 99 -2.18 -10.59 -11.12
CA VAL A 99 -1.22 -9.51 -10.79
C VAL A 99 -0.48 -9.79 -9.49
N ASN A 100 -1.12 -10.45 -8.53
CA ASN A 100 -0.52 -10.80 -7.24
C ASN A 100 0.25 -12.12 -7.26
N GLN A 101 -0.04 -12.99 -8.23
CA GLN A 101 0.64 -14.27 -8.39
C GLN A 101 2.07 -14.10 -8.93
N TYR A 102 2.28 -13.15 -9.83
CA TYR A 102 3.58 -12.90 -10.46
C TYR A 102 4.27 -11.66 -9.88
N GLN A 103 5.52 -11.83 -9.42
CA GLN A 103 6.31 -10.76 -8.84
C GLN A 103 6.53 -9.59 -9.82
N GLU A 104 6.74 -9.88 -11.10
CA GLU A 104 6.94 -8.85 -12.14
C GLU A 104 5.71 -7.95 -12.32
N LEU A 105 4.51 -8.55 -12.37
CA LEU A 105 3.26 -7.78 -12.49
C LEU A 105 2.98 -6.97 -11.21
N SER A 106 3.27 -7.56 -10.05
CA SER A 106 3.16 -6.85 -8.77
C SER A 106 4.13 -5.65 -8.70
N ASN A 107 5.32 -5.79 -9.29
CA ASN A 107 6.30 -4.70 -9.36
C ASN A 107 5.83 -3.55 -10.27
N VAL A 108 5.13 -3.85 -11.38
CA VAL A 108 4.48 -2.83 -12.23
C VAL A 108 3.38 -2.08 -11.46
N LEU A 109 2.52 -2.79 -10.71
CA LEU A 109 1.52 -2.10 -9.89
C LEU A 109 2.17 -1.26 -8.78
N ARG A 110 3.25 -1.77 -8.19
CA ARG A 110 3.97 -1.08 -7.11
C ARG A 110 4.68 0.18 -7.59
N SER A 111 5.12 0.27 -8.85
CA SER A 111 5.69 1.51 -9.39
C SER A 111 4.65 2.62 -9.49
N ILE A 112 3.37 2.30 -9.68
CA ILE A 112 2.28 3.29 -9.68
C ILE A 112 1.88 3.67 -8.24
N VAL A 113 1.79 2.69 -7.33
CA VAL A 113 1.29 2.92 -5.96
C VAL A 113 2.34 3.59 -5.06
N ARG A 114 3.64 3.34 -5.24
CA ARG A 114 4.68 3.96 -4.39
C ARG A 114 4.71 5.49 -4.46
N PRO A 115 4.73 6.12 -5.65
CA PRO A 115 4.68 7.57 -5.77
C PRO A 115 3.23 8.11 -5.77
N ALA A 116 2.24 7.36 -5.25
CA ALA A 116 0.82 7.76 -5.34
C ALA A 116 0.54 9.17 -4.77
N LYS A 117 1.31 9.62 -3.77
CA LYS A 117 1.20 11.00 -3.26
C LYS A 117 1.60 12.04 -4.31
N VAL A 118 2.74 11.85 -4.95
CA VAL A 118 3.23 12.76 -6.00
C VAL A 118 2.30 12.71 -7.20
N LEU A 119 1.89 11.52 -7.62
CA LEU A 119 0.94 11.33 -8.72
C LEU A 119 -0.42 11.98 -8.41
N GLY A 120 -0.90 11.88 -7.17
CA GLY A 120 -2.13 12.56 -6.73
C GLY A 120 -1.98 14.09 -6.80
N LEU A 121 -0.83 14.63 -6.41
CA LEU A 121 -0.53 16.07 -6.51
C LEU A 121 -0.42 16.54 -7.96
N THR A 122 0.14 15.74 -8.88
CA THR A 122 0.20 16.10 -10.31
C THR A 122 -1.19 16.06 -10.95
N VAL A 123 -2.05 15.11 -10.57
CA VAL A 123 -3.45 15.09 -11.00
C VAL A 123 -4.22 16.30 -10.44
N LEU A 124 -3.98 16.67 -9.17
CA LEU A 124 -4.57 17.89 -8.61
C LEU A 124 -4.13 19.14 -9.37
N LEU A 125 -2.83 19.27 -9.66
CA LEU A 125 -2.29 20.35 -10.48
C LEU A 125 -2.92 20.38 -11.87
N TYR A 126 -3.07 19.21 -12.51
CA TYR A 126 -3.77 19.06 -13.79
C TYR A 126 -5.20 19.62 -13.73
N LEU A 127 -5.99 19.24 -12.72
CA LEU A 127 -7.37 19.72 -12.55
C LEU A 127 -7.43 21.23 -12.34
N VAL A 128 -6.50 21.81 -11.56
CA VAL A 128 -6.43 23.25 -11.34
C VAL A 128 -6.11 23.99 -12.64
N ILE A 129 -5.16 23.51 -13.43
CA ILE A 129 -4.79 24.14 -14.70
C ILE A 129 -5.96 24.03 -15.69
N VAL A 130 -6.57 22.86 -15.85
CA VAL A 130 -7.77 22.69 -16.71
C VAL A 130 -8.89 23.63 -16.28
N TYR A 131 -9.10 23.83 -14.98
CA TYR A 131 -10.10 24.76 -14.47
C TYR A 131 -9.82 26.22 -14.87
N VAL A 132 -8.56 26.66 -14.81
CA VAL A 132 -8.16 28.00 -15.30
C VAL A 132 -8.42 28.14 -16.80
N PHE A 133 -8.06 27.13 -17.61
CA PHE A 133 -8.36 27.13 -19.05
C PHE A 133 -9.87 27.11 -19.32
N ALA A 134 -10.66 26.41 -18.51
CA ALA A 134 -12.12 26.39 -18.62
C ALA A 134 -12.75 27.75 -18.31
N ILE A 135 -12.21 28.51 -17.34
CA ILE A 135 -12.65 29.89 -17.07
C ILE A 135 -12.36 30.78 -18.28
N ILE A 136 -11.14 30.74 -18.81
CA ILE A 136 -10.74 31.54 -19.99
C ILE A 136 -11.61 31.16 -21.19
N GLY A 137 -11.82 29.85 -21.42
CA GLY A 137 -12.69 29.34 -22.47
C GLY A 137 -14.15 29.77 -22.32
N PHE A 138 -14.68 29.78 -21.10
CA PHE A 138 -16.06 30.19 -20.81
C PHE A 138 -16.30 31.68 -21.04
N TYR A 139 -15.33 32.54 -20.73
CA TYR A 139 -15.49 33.99 -20.92
C TYR A 139 -15.20 34.45 -22.36
N PHE A 140 -14.15 33.91 -23.00
CA PHE A 140 -13.71 34.40 -24.31
C PHE A 140 -14.20 33.56 -25.50
N PHE A 141 -14.36 32.25 -25.32
CA PHE A 141 -14.56 31.29 -26.42
C PHE A 141 -15.80 30.41 -26.25
N ARG A 142 -16.82 30.90 -25.52
CA ARG A 142 -18.02 30.13 -25.18
C ARG A 142 -18.76 29.61 -26.40
N ALA A 143 -18.82 30.40 -27.46
CA ALA A 143 -19.51 30.04 -28.71
C ALA A 143 -18.82 28.87 -29.43
N ASP A 144 -17.53 28.65 -29.17
CA ASP A 144 -16.74 27.63 -29.85
C ASP A 144 -16.79 26.26 -29.15
N TYR A 145 -17.37 26.17 -27.95
CA TYR A 145 -17.67 24.91 -27.23
C TYR A 145 -18.85 24.14 -27.85
N ASN A 146 -19.01 24.26 -29.16
CA ASN A 146 -19.94 23.47 -29.95
C ASN A 146 -19.17 22.93 -31.18
N PRO A 147 -18.88 21.62 -31.24
CA PRO A 147 -18.17 21.02 -32.37
C PRO A 147 -18.98 21.08 -33.66
N SER A 148 -20.30 21.26 -33.57
CA SER A 148 -21.16 21.31 -34.76
C SER A 148 -20.96 22.60 -35.55
N VAL A 149 -20.64 22.44 -36.84
CA VAL A 149 -20.41 23.53 -37.81
C VAL A 149 -21.69 24.37 -38.00
N VAL A 150 -22.85 23.76 -37.77
CA VAL A 150 -24.18 24.38 -37.84
C VAL A 150 -24.64 24.68 -36.41
N LEU A 151 -24.53 25.95 -35.98
CA LEU A 151 -25.35 26.42 -34.87
C LEU A 151 -26.81 26.37 -35.34
N THR A 152 -27.71 25.80 -34.53
CA THR A 152 -29.14 25.89 -34.86
C THR A 152 -29.56 27.36 -34.85
N PRO A 153 -30.56 27.77 -35.66
CA PRO A 153 -31.08 29.14 -35.64
C PRO A 153 -31.46 29.61 -34.23
N ASP A 154 -31.97 28.69 -33.40
CA ASP A 154 -32.26 28.93 -31.99
C ASP A 154 -31.03 29.19 -31.12
N GLN A 155 -29.84 28.65 -31.46
CA GLN A 155 -28.58 28.95 -30.77
C GLN A 155 -28.00 30.31 -31.19
N ILE A 156 -28.26 30.76 -32.42
CA ILE A 156 -27.85 32.08 -32.92
C ILE A 156 -28.73 33.18 -32.29
N ASP A 157 -30.03 32.90 -32.16
CA ASP A 157 -31.02 33.76 -31.48
C ASP A 157 -30.91 33.74 -29.94
N GLY A 158 -30.02 32.93 -29.36
CA GLY A 158 -29.85 32.78 -27.91
C GLY A 158 -30.99 32.05 -27.20
N LYS A 159 -31.90 31.40 -27.94
CA LYS A 159 -33.05 30.64 -27.43
C LYS A 159 -32.70 29.21 -27.02
N ALA A 160 -31.66 28.62 -27.63
CA ALA A 160 -31.21 27.27 -27.32
C ALA A 160 -29.89 27.27 -26.51
N PRO A 161 -29.74 26.33 -25.55
CA PRO A 161 -28.49 26.14 -24.80
C PRO A 161 -27.27 25.92 -25.72
N TYR A 162 -26.17 26.64 -25.46
CA TYR A 162 -24.85 26.10 -25.80
C TYR A 162 -24.61 24.82 -24.98
N GLN A 163 -23.84 23.85 -25.51
CA GLN A 163 -23.56 22.60 -24.80
C GLN A 163 -22.91 22.83 -23.43
N CYS A 164 -22.17 23.94 -23.29
CA CYS A 164 -21.75 24.47 -22.01
C CYS A 164 -22.58 25.71 -21.61
N GLN A 165 -23.47 25.54 -20.61
CA GLN A 165 -24.21 26.66 -20.00
C GLN A 165 -23.56 27.17 -18.71
N ARG A 166 -23.09 26.26 -17.87
CA ARG A 166 -22.47 26.57 -16.57
C ARG A 166 -20.96 26.39 -16.65
N LEU A 167 -20.21 27.19 -15.89
CA LEU A 167 -18.74 27.05 -15.81
C LEU A 167 -18.30 25.62 -15.51
N PHE A 168 -19.01 24.94 -14.59
CA PHE A 168 -18.71 23.55 -14.24
C PHE A 168 -18.92 22.56 -15.41
N GLN A 169 -19.91 22.81 -16.28
CA GLN A 169 -20.10 22.00 -17.48
C GLN A 169 -18.95 22.21 -18.48
N CYS A 170 -18.50 23.46 -18.69
CA CYS A 170 -17.32 23.73 -19.51
C CYS A 170 -16.09 23.04 -18.95
N PHE A 171 -15.88 23.10 -17.62
CA PHE A 171 -14.77 22.42 -16.98
C PHE A 171 -14.78 20.90 -17.23
N LEU A 172 -15.92 20.23 -16.98
CA LEU A 172 -16.04 18.80 -17.24
C LEU A 172 -15.85 18.46 -18.71
N MET A 173 -16.35 19.31 -19.61
CA MET A 173 -16.20 19.15 -21.05
C MET A 173 -14.73 19.31 -21.49
N SER A 174 -14.03 20.32 -20.98
CA SER A 174 -12.60 20.53 -21.24
C SER A 174 -11.76 19.35 -20.75
N LEU A 175 -12.10 18.79 -19.58
CA LEU A 175 -11.43 17.62 -19.01
C LEU A 175 -11.69 16.37 -19.85
N ASP A 176 -12.95 16.08 -20.19
CA ASP A 176 -13.34 14.90 -20.96
C ASP A 176 -12.75 14.91 -22.38
N GLN A 177 -12.88 16.03 -23.08
CA GLN A 177 -12.46 16.17 -24.47
C GLN A 177 -10.95 16.44 -24.59
N GLY A 178 -10.32 16.97 -23.54
CA GLY A 178 -8.90 17.28 -23.53
C GLY A 178 -8.00 16.07 -23.77
N PHE A 179 -8.35 14.89 -23.24
CA PHE A 179 -7.60 13.65 -23.48
C PHE A 179 -8.15 12.81 -24.64
N LYS A 180 -9.45 12.91 -24.94
CA LYS A 180 -10.09 12.09 -25.98
C LYS A 180 -9.80 12.59 -27.39
N SER A 181 -9.69 13.90 -27.58
CA SER A 181 -9.35 14.49 -28.87
C SER A 181 -7.83 14.54 -28.97
N ASP A 182 -7.25 13.76 -29.88
CA ASP A 182 -5.81 13.52 -30.10
C ASP A 182 -4.96 14.79 -30.34
N GLY A 183 -5.61 15.97 -30.44
CA GLY A 183 -5.02 17.30 -30.54
C GLY A 183 -5.28 18.23 -29.34
N GLY A 184 -5.79 17.71 -28.21
CA GLY A 184 -6.23 18.51 -27.07
C GLY A 184 -7.58 19.17 -27.30
N LEU A 185 -7.92 20.18 -26.48
CA LEU A 185 -9.22 20.85 -26.53
C LEU A 185 -9.56 21.44 -27.91
N GLY A 186 -8.56 21.94 -28.63
CA GLY A 186 -8.72 22.55 -29.96
C GLY A 186 -9.28 21.60 -31.02
N GLY A 187 -9.10 20.27 -30.87
CA GLY A 187 -9.69 19.29 -31.78
C GLY A 187 -11.18 19.03 -31.54
N TYR A 188 -11.72 19.42 -30.39
CA TYR A 188 -13.15 19.34 -30.08
C TYR A 188 -13.89 20.64 -30.40
N LEU A 189 -13.21 21.77 -30.24
CA LEU A 189 -13.82 23.06 -30.47
C LEU A 189 -14.13 23.28 -31.96
N ARG A 190 -15.03 24.23 -32.26
CA ARG A 190 -15.36 24.60 -33.63
C ARG A 190 -14.07 24.93 -34.42
N PRO A 191 -13.87 24.33 -35.61
CA PRO A 191 -12.67 24.60 -36.41
C PRO A 191 -12.62 26.07 -36.79
N ASN A 192 -11.44 26.68 -36.59
CA ASN A 192 -11.16 28.07 -36.92
C ASN A 192 -10.09 28.11 -38.02
N ILE A 193 -10.31 28.91 -39.06
CA ILE A 193 -9.33 29.12 -40.13
C ILE A 193 -8.38 30.24 -39.69
N PRO A 194 -7.05 29.99 -39.61
CA PRO A 194 -6.10 31.02 -39.24
C PRO A 194 -6.15 32.19 -40.22
N GLY A 195 -6.29 33.42 -39.71
CA GLY A 195 -6.11 34.65 -40.51
C GLY A 195 -7.37 35.48 -40.77
N GLU A 196 -8.58 35.03 -40.38
CA GLU A 196 -9.80 35.81 -40.60
C GLU A 196 -9.96 37.00 -39.62
N SER A 197 -9.45 36.91 -38.38
CA SER A 197 -9.60 37.96 -37.37
C SER A 197 -8.54 37.90 -36.27
N ALA A 198 -8.33 39.01 -35.55
CA ALA A 198 -7.42 39.05 -34.38
C ALA A 198 -7.79 38.02 -33.29
N ARG A 199 -9.08 37.66 -33.17
CA ARG A 199 -9.54 36.60 -32.24
C ARG A 199 -9.11 35.20 -32.67
N SER A 200 -8.91 34.96 -33.97
CA SER A 200 -8.43 33.68 -34.51
C SER A 200 -7.02 33.36 -34.00
N TYR A 201 -6.12 34.36 -33.94
CA TYR A 201 -4.78 34.18 -33.36
C TYR A 201 -4.81 33.92 -31.85
N ALA A 202 -5.66 34.64 -31.11
CA ALA A 202 -5.85 34.38 -29.69
C ALA A 202 -6.38 32.96 -29.43
N ARG A 203 -7.24 32.45 -30.32
CA ARG A 203 -7.75 31.10 -30.24
C ARG A 203 -6.68 30.05 -30.53
N LEU A 204 -5.91 30.22 -31.60
CA LEU A 204 -4.79 29.34 -31.92
C LEU A 204 -3.79 29.24 -30.76
N ALA A 205 -3.46 30.38 -30.14
CA ALA A 205 -2.57 30.43 -28.98
C ALA A 205 -3.17 29.68 -27.77
N PHE A 206 -4.47 29.82 -27.53
CA PHE A 206 -5.17 29.10 -26.46
C PHE A 206 -5.13 27.58 -26.67
N ASP A 207 -5.45 27.11 -27.87
CA ASP A 207 -5.46 25.68 -28.21
C ASP A 207 -4.05 25.07 -28.13
N LEU A 208 -3.04 25.79 -28.63
CA LEU A 208 -1.64 25.37 -28.57
C LEU A 208 -1.12 25.34 -27.12
N MET A 209 -1.40 26.38 -26.33
CA MET A 209 -0.99 26.43 -24.93
C MET A 209 -1.63 25.31 -24.12
N TYR A 210 -2.92 25.03 -24.35
CA TYR A 210 -3.62 23.92 -23.72
C TYR A 210 -2.93 22.59 -24.03
N ASN A 211 -2.63 22.33 -25.30
CA ASN A 211 -1.99 21.07 -25.73
C ASN A 211 -0.58 20.91 -25.15
N ILE A 212 0.27 21.94 -25.26
CA ILE A 212 1.65 21.87 -24.76
C ILE A 212 1.68 21.68 -23.25
N VAL A 213 0.90 22.46 -22.50
CA VAL A 213 0.96 22.43 -21.03
C VAL A 213 0.29 21.18 -20.47
N LEU A 214 -0.93 20.85 -20.91
CA LEU A 214 -1.72 19.79 -20.27
C LEU A 214 -1.47 18.40 -20.83
N ILE A 215 -1.26 18.28 -22.14
CA ILE A 215 -1.07 16.97 -22.78
C ILE A 215 0.42 16.65 -22.83
N ILE A 216 1.23 17.49 -23.47
CA ILE A 216 2.66 17.20 -23.65
C ILE A 216 3.42 17.26 -22.32
N MET A 217 3.30 18.34 -21.56
CA MET A 217 4.12 18.51 -20.36
C MET A 217 3.65 17.61 -19.19
N LEU A 218 2.38 17.67 -18.80
CA LEU A 218 1.90 16.95 -17.60
C LEU A 218 1.84 15.43 -17.78
N LEU A 219 1.46 14.90 -18.95
CA LEU A 219 1.49 13.43 -19.16
C LEU A 219 2.93 12.90 -19.18
N ASN A 220 3.86 13.62 -19.81
CA ASN A 220 5.26 13.21 -19.80
C ASN A 220 5.89 13.27 -18.40
N ILE A 221 5.47 14.22 -17.54
CA ILE A 221 5.85 14.21 -16.13
C ILE A 221 5.29 12.98 -15.41
N VAL A 222 4.01 12.64 -15.62
CA VAL A 222 3.37 11.47 -15.01
C VAL A 222 4.09 10.18 -15.43
N PHE A 223 4.31 9.97 -16.73
CA PHE A 223 5.07 8.83 -17.22
C PHE A 223 6.51 8.83 -16.71
N GLY A 224 7.15 9.99 -16.65
CA GLY A 224 8.49 10.14 -16.07
C GLY A 224 8.58 9.65 -14.63
N VAL A 225 7.64 10.02 -13.77
CA VAL A 225 7.58 9.56 -12.37
C VAL A 225 7.34 8.05 -12.28
N ILE A 226 6.47 7.50 -13.12
CA ILE A 226 6.19 6.05 -13.15
C ILE A 226 7.41 5.26 -13.63
N ILE A 227 8.11 5.74 -14.67
CA ILE A 227 9.31 5.11 -15.21
C ILE A 227 10.45 5.15 -14.20
N ASP A 228 10.68 6.30 -13.56
CA ASP A 228 11.72 6.47 -12.54
C ASP A 228 11.49 5.53 -11.35
N THR A 229 10.26 5.47 -10.84
CA THR A 229 9.93 4.56 -9.74
C THR A 229 10.02 3.09 -10.13
N PHE A 230 9.63 2.71 -11.35
CA PHE A 230 9.83 1.36 -11.85
C PHE A 230 11.32 1.00 -11.96
N ALA A 231 12.15 1.92 -12.46
CA ALA A 231 13.59 1.75 -12.53
C ALA A 231 14.21 1.58 -11.13
N SER A 232 13.81 2.41 -10.16
CA SER A 232 14.30 2.34 -8.77
C SER A 232 13.98 1.00 -8.10
N LEU A 233 12.78 0.44 -8.35
CA LEU A 233 12.36 -0.86 -7.82
C LEU A 233 13.28 -1.98 -8.32
N ARG A 234 13.56 -1.97 -9.63
CA ARG A 234 14.45 -2.94 -10.26
C ARG A 234 15.89 -2.82 -9.75
N THR A 235 16.39 -1.60 -9.56
CA THR A 235 17.74 -1.38 -9.02
C THR A 235 17.84 -1.88 -7.58
N ALA A 236 16.86 -1.58 -6.73
CA ALA A 236 16.85 -2.02 -5.34
C ALA A 236 16.79 -3.56 -5.18
N ASP A 237 16.08 -4.24 -6.07
CA ASP A 237 16.05 -5.72 -6.06
C ASP A 237 17.38 -6.30 -6.54
N LYS A 238 18.03 -5.69 -7.55
CA LYS A 238 19.38 -6.06 -7.98
C LYS A 238 20.43 -5.84 -6.88
N GLU A 239 20.40 -4.70 -6.20
CA GLU A 239 21.34 -4.38 -5.12
C GLU A 239 21.28 -5.43 -3.99
N LYS A 240 20.08 -5.86 -3.57
CA LYS A 240 19.94 -6.93 -2.57
C LYS A 240 20.52 -8.25 -3.04
N MET A 241 20.29 -8.61 -4.31
CA MET A 241 20.84 -9.85 -4.87
C MET A 241 22.36 -9.79 -4.93
N MET A 242 22.93 -8.64 -5.32
CA MET A 242 24.38 -8.44 -5.33
C MET A 242 24.97 -8.45 -3.93
N ASP A 243 24.34 -7.82 -2.94
CA ASP A 243 24.82 -7.82 -1.54
C ASP A 243 24.85 -9.25 -0.97
N MET A 244 23.80 -10.06 -1.21
CA MET A 244 23.77 -11.46 -0.80
C MET A 244 24.85 -12.33 -1.47
N GLN A 245 25.29 -11.99 -2.68
CA GLN A 245 26.32 -12.73 -3.41
C GLN A 245 27.73 -12.28 -3.07
N ASN A 246 27.92 -10.99 -2.80
CA ASN A 246 29.24 -10.39 -2.67
C ASN A 246 29.70 -10.25 -1.22
N ARG A 247 28.83 -10.47 -0.24
CA ARG A 247 29.15 -10.26 1.17
C ARG A 247 28.54 -11.36 2.04
N CYS A 248 29.28 -11.82 3.03
CA CYS A 248 28.74 -12.79 3.99
C CYS A 248 27.72 -12.10 4.92
N PHE A 249 26.53 -12.67 5.06
CA PHE A 249 25.46 -12.13 5.92
C PHE A 249 25.84 -12.07 7.42
N ILE A 250 26.69 -12.98 7.90
CA ILE A 250 27.02 -13.10 9.33
C ILE A 250 28.21 -12.21 9.70
N CYS A 251 29.36 -12.38 9.04
CA CYS A 251 30.57 -11.63 9.36
C CYS A 251 30.72 -10.33 8.57
N SER A 252 29.87 -10.07 7.57
CA SER A 252 29.88 -8.82 6.80
C SER A 252 31.21 -8.55 6.06
N ILE A 253 31.98 -9.60 5.77
CA ILE A 253 33.21 -9.54 4.96
C ILE A 253 32.88 -9.84 3.50
N ASP A 254 33.53 -9.12 2.59
CA ASP A 254 33.33 -9.26 1.14
C ASP A 254 33.92 -10.57 0.59
N ALA A 255 33.25 -11.15 -0.41
CA ALA A 255 33.64 -12.37 -1.11
C ALA A 255 35.05 -12.26 -1.70
N TYR A 256 35.40 -11.11 -2.28
CA TYR A 256 36.73 -10.83 -2.82
C TYR A 256 37.84 -11.03 -1.77
N THR A 257 37.57 -10.67 -0.51
CA THR A 257 38.54 -10.82 0.57
C THR A 257 38.77 -12.29 0.90
N PHE A 258 37.72 -13.11 0.88
CA PHE A 258 37.83 -14.56 1.10
C PHE A 258 38.53 -15.26 -0.05
N ASP A 259 38.19 -14.92 -1.29
CA ASP A 259 38.83 -15.52 -2.48
C ASP A 259 40.32 -15.19 -2.55
N ARG A 260 40.73 -14.02 -2.03
CA ARG A 260 42.15 -13.65 -1.94
C ARG A 260 42.88 -14.28 -0.75
N THR A 261 42.22 -14.40 0.40
CA THR A 261 42.87 -14.77 1.68
C THR A 261 42.86 -16.28 1.91
N THR A 262 41.81 -16.97 1.47
CA THR A 262 41.55 -18.37 1.80
C THR A 262 41.51 -19.22 0.53
N LYS A 263 42.24 -20.35 0.52
CA LYS A 263 42.28 -21.26 -0.64
C LYS A 263 40.93 -21.88 -1.02
N ARG A 264 39.99 -21.96 -0.09
CA ARG A 264 38.66 -22.58 -0.29
C ARG A 264 37.61 -21.60 -0.84
N GLY A 265 37.94 -20.30 -0.88
CA GLY A 265 37.09 -19.26 -1.44
C GLY A 265 35.83 -18.93 -0.61
N PHE A 266 35.04 -18.00 -1.12
CA PHE A 266 33.81 -17.51 -0.47
C PHE A 266 32.71 -18.57 -0.38
N HIS A 267 32.59 -19.43 -1.39
CA HIS A 267 31.53 -20.45 -1.43
C HIS A 267 31.64 -21.44 -0.26
N ASP A 268 32.85 -21.92 0.07
CA ASP A 268 33.02 -22.84 1.21
C ASP A 268 32.69 -22.16 2.55
N HIS A 269 33.04 -20.89 2.70
CA HIS A 269 32.74 -20.09 3.89
C HIS A 269 31.23 -20.00 4.17
N ILE A 270 30.40 -19.73 3.16
CA ILE A 270 28.95 -19.59 3.37
C ILE A 270 28.24 -20.93 3.66
N TYR A 271 28.76 -22.05 3.16
CA TYR A 271 28.12 -23.36 3.32
C TYR A 271 28.59 -24.11 4.56
N MET A 272 29.88 -24.03 4.90
CA MET A 272 30.49 -24.82 5.97
C MET A 272 30.68 -24.02 7.27
N GLU A 273 31.05 -22.74 7.18
CA GLU A 273 31.37 -21.92 8.36
C GLU A 273 30.16 -21.05 8.78
N HIS A 274 29.69 -20.19 7.88
CA HIS A 274 28.61 -19.22 8.14
C HIS A 274 27.31 -19.55 7.41
N ASN A 275 26.86 -20.79 7.59
CA ASN A 275 25.57 -21.20 7.07
C ASN A 275 24.42 -20.61 7.90
N MET A 276 23.57 -19.81 7.25
CA MET A 276 22.43 -19.14 7.89
C MET A 276 21.47 -20.13 8.58
N TRP A 277 21.32 -21.34 8.04
CA TRP A 277 20.41 -22.35 8.59
C TRP A 277 20.96 -23.00 9.85
N HIS A 278 22.28 -23.17 9.97
CA HIS A 278 22.90 -23.71 11.18
C HIS A 278 22.65 -22.80 12.39
N TYR A 279 22.67 -21.49 12.21
CA TYR A 279 22.28 -20.55 13.27
C TYR A 279 20.83 -20.74 13.70
N LEU A 280 19.89 -20.90 12.74
CA LEU A 280 18.48 -21.16 13.06
C LEU A 280 18.30 -22.47 13.83
N TYR A 281 19.01 -23.54 13.42
CA TYR A 281 18.97 -24.81 14.13
C TYR A 281 19.53 -24.71 15.55
N LEU A 282 20.62 -23.97 15.75
CA LEU A 282 21.16 -23.70 17.09
C LEU A 282 20.15 -22.98 17.98
N PHE A 283 19.46 -21.96 17.45
CA PHE A 283 18.40 -21.26 18.18
C PHE A 283 17.25 -22.19 18.60
N VAL A 284 16.81 -23.09 17.71
CA VAL A 284 15.75 -24.06 18.03
C VAL A 284 16.25 -25.14 19.00
N HIS A 285 17.49 -25.60 18.84
CA HIS A 285 18.14 -26.59 19.70
C HIS A 285 18.20 -26.12 21.15
N ILE A 286 18.74 -24.92 21.39
CA ILE A 286 18.80 -24.33 22.74
C ILE A 286 17.39 -24.20 23.33
N ARG A 287 16.39 -23.76 22.55
CA ARG A 287 15.02 -23.59 23.06
C ARG A 287 14.28 -24.88 23.40
N LYS A 288 14.58 -26.00 22.73
CA LYS A 288 13.90 -27.28 22.95
C LYS A 288 14.59 -28.16 23.98
N LYS A 289 15.92 -28.07 24.08
CA LYS A 289 16.72 -28.90 24.99
C LYS A 289 16.51 -28.42 26.45
N PRO A 290 16.34 -29.33 27.42
CA PRO A 290 16.17 -28.95 28.83
C PRO A 290 17.46 -28.36 29.40
N ILE A 291 17.32 -27.39 30.31
CA ILE A 291 18.43 -26.61 30.88
C ILE A 291 19.45 -27.51 31.62
N THR A 292 18.97 -28.61 32.21
CA THR A 292 19.81 -29.58 32.95
C THR A 292 20.81 -30.33 32.06
N GLU A 293 20.60 -30.36 30.74
CA GLU A 293 21.46 -31.07 29.79
C GLU A 293 22.38 -30.12 29.00
N TYR A 294 22.35 -28.81 29.28
CA TYR A 294 23.20 -27.86 28.59
C TYR A 294 24.67 -28.10 28.90
N ASN A 295 25.48 -28.06 27.85
CA ASN A 295 26.93 -27.92 28.02
C ASN A 295 27.28 -26.46 28.41
N GLY A 296 28.54 -26.20 28.79
CA GLY A 296 28.96 -24.86 29.22
C GLY A 296 28.77 -23.76 28.16
N LEU A 297 28.94 -24.08 26.88
CA LEU A 297 28.75 -23.13 25.78
C LEU A 297 27.27 -22.85 25.50
N GLU A 298 26.44 -23.89 25.48
CA GLU A 298 24.99 -23.83 25.34
C GLU A 298 24.37 -23.02 26.48
N LEU A 299 24.83 -23.23 27.72
CA LEU A 299 24.40 -22.47 28.87
C LEU A 299 24.78 -20.99 28.75
N TYR A 300 26.02 -20.69 28.33
CA TYR A 300 26.46 -19.31 28.09
C TYR A 300 25.60 -18.60 27.03
N LEU A 301 25.34 -19.27 25.91
CA LEU A 301 24.47 -18.77 24.84
C LEU A 301 23.03 -18.56 25.33
N ALA A 302 22.48 -19.53 26.06
CA ALA A 302 21.13 -19.42 26.63
C ALA A 302 21.02 -18.22 27.59
N MET A 303 22.04 -17.98 28.43
CA MET A 303 22.08 -16.82 29.32
C MET A 303 22.13 -15.49 28.55
N ARG A 304 22.96 -15.38 27.50
CA ARG A 304 23.03 -14.17 26.65
C ARG A 304 21.72 -13.91 25.93
N MET A 305 21.11 -14.95 25.39
CA MET A 305 19.80 -14.89 24.75
C MET A 305 18.70 -14.42 25.72
N ALA A 306 18.71 -14.92 26.97
CA ALA A 306 17.77 -14.50 28.01
C ALA A 306 17.95 -13.02 28.41
N LYS A 307 19.20 -12.52 28.36
CA LYS A 307 19.52 -11.11 28.61
C LYS A 307 19.26 -10.19 27.39
N HIS A 308 18.89 -10.74 26.23
CA HIS A 308 18.75 -10.00 24.96
C HIS A 308 20.01 -9.25 24.53
N ASP A 309 21.17 -9.82 24.85
CA ASP A 309 22.48 -9.25 24.53
C ASP A 309 23.00 -9.97 23.27
N PHE A 310 22.84 -9.32 22.11
CA PHE A 310 23.14 -9.86 20.77
C PHE A 310 24.39 -9.23 20.18
#